data_AF-A0A2D6JZY7-F1
#
_entry.id   AF-A0A2D6JZY7-F1
#
_cell.length_a   1.000
_cell.length_b   1.000
_cell.length_c   1.000
_cell.angle_alpha   90.00
_cell.angle_beta   90.00
_cell.angle_gamma   90.00
#
_symmetry.space_group_name_H-M   'P 1'
#
loop_
_entity.id
_entity.type
_entity.pdbx_description
1 polymer ?
#
loop_
_entity_poly.entity_id
_entity_poly.type
_entity_poly.pdbx_seq_one_letter_code
_entity_poly.pdbx_strand_id
1 'polypeptide(L)'
;MRKTSGILTTIKHSLQRQRLGELLVLQGKISPRELRLSLREQKRTKKPLGQIFLEKAVISRRQLVFILGRQYLLRACATCLFIAASTNLAASKKAHAERISDVPAKLTLSSMASEFTRVSAYPAIYGTIEKKSTNLSAFTKWSGMFERFEKDLTQQASIKVIQDWQSDLKQIKRGSIKNMAEDVNKLVNKTRYITDIKNWGKSDYWATPAEFLQRGGDCEDYAIAKYTALRALGVPEERLRVAIVQDTYKNIPHAVLIVYTENGAYLLDNQNKNMISASFGDRYKPIFSINRQAWWLHNQPDTSTVVASAVR
;
A
#
# COMPACT_ATOMS: atom_id res chain seq x y z
N MET A 1 20.17 20.75 -29.25
CA MET A 1 19.28 21.00 -28.08
C MET A 1 18.52 19.71 -27.74
N ARG A 2 18.98 18.95 -26.74
CA ARG A 2 18.33 17.69 -26.32
C ARG A 2 17.25 18.00 -25.28
N LYS A 3 15.97 17.78 -25.61
CA LYS A 3 14.86 17.80 -24.63
C LYS A 3 15.07 16.63 -23.66
N THR A 4 15.29 16.94 -22.40
CA THR A 4 15.30 15.99 -21.28
C THR A 4 13.88 15.46 -21.06
N SER A 5 13.60 14.28 -21.61
CA SER A 5 12.36 13.55 -21.35
C SER A 5 12.31 13.14 -19.87
N GLY A 6 11.55 13.88 -19.06
CA GLY A 6 11.52 13.71 -17.60
C GLY A 6 11.04 12.33 -17.15
N ILE A 7 11.48 11.90 -15.95
CA ILE A 7 11.09 10.64 -15.29
C ILE A 7 9.56 10.47 -15.23
N LEU A 8 8.81 11.57 -15.11
CA LEU A 8 7.35 11.60 -15.17
C LEU A 8 6.77 11.15 -16.52
N THR A 9 7.44 11.45 -17.64
CA THR A 9 7.03 10.96 -18.96
C THR A 9 7.34 9.48 -19.15
N THR A 10 8.39 8.97 -18.49
CA THR A 10 8.77 7.55 -18.51
C THR A 10 7.83 6.71 -17.62
N ILE A 11 7.45 7.24 -16.46
CA ILE A 11 6.45 6.63 -15.57
C ILE A 11 5.05 6.71 -16.18
N LYS A 12 4.68 7.83 -16.82
CA LYS A 12 3.47 7.96 -17.64
C LYS A 12 3.46 6.91 -18.75
N HIS A 13 4.56 6.74 -19.47
CA HIS A 13 4.65 5.70 -20.49
C HIS A 13 4.55 4.30 -19.90
N SER A 14 5.16 3.99 -18.76
CA SER A 14 5.09 2.67 -18.12
C SER A 14 3.68 2.34 -17.59
N LEU A 15 3.01 3.29 -16.92
CA LEU A 15 1.66 3.13 -16.37
C LEU A 15 0.55 3.23 -17.44
N GLN A 16 0.72 4.05 -18.48
CA GLN A 16 -0.19 4.09 -19.63
C GLN A 16 0.01 2.90 -20.59
N ARG A 17 1.17 2.24 -20.56
CA ARG A 17 1.46 1.09 -21.43
C ARG A 17 0.87 -0.23 -20.94
N GLN A 18 0.30 -0.33 -19.74
CA GLN A 18 -0.47 -1.53 -19.38
C GLN A 18 -1.83 -1.55 -20.11
N ARG A 19 -1.75 -1.79 -21.42
CA ARG A 19 -2.86 -1.98 -22.35
C ARG A 19 -3.53 -3.30 -22.00
N LEU A 20 -4.86 -3.35 -22.12
CA LEU A 20 -5.68 -4.52 -21.78
C LEU A 20 -5.10 -5.82 -22.37
N GLY A 21 -4.65 -5.75 -23.62
CA GLY A 21 -4.02 -6.87 -24.31
C GLY A 21 -2.67 -7.32 -23.73
N GLU A 22 -1.81 -6.41 -23.32
CA GLU A 22 -0.50 -6.73 -22.77
C GLU A 22 -0.61 -7.36 -21.37
N LEU A 23 -1.58 -6.90 -20.57
CA LEU A 23 -1.93 -7.51 -19.28
C LEU A 23 -2.45 -8.93 -19.44
N LEU A 24 -3.27 -9.17 -20.47
CA LEU A 24 -3.81 -10.50 -20.76
C LEU A 24 -2.72 -11.48 -21.23
N VAL A 25 -1.72 -11.00 -21.97
CA VAL A 25 -0.54 -11.80 -22.37
C VAL A 25 0.34 -12.12 -21.16
N LEU A 26 0.64 -11.13 -20.31
CA LEU A 26 1.44 -11.33 -19.10
C LEU A 26 0.78 -12.29 -18.09
N GLN A 27 -0.55 -12.35 -18.08
CA GLN A 27 -1.31 -13.28 -17.23
C GLN A 27 -1.53 -14.67 -17.87
N GLY A 28 -0.95 -14.91 -19.05
CA GLY A 28 -1.11 -16.17 -19.78
C GLY A 28 -2.55 -16.45 -20.22
N LYS A 29 -3.41 -15.43 -20.26
CA LYS A 29 -4.83 -15.57 -20.64
C LYS A 29 -5.02 -15.56 -22.15
N ILE A 30 -4.11 -14.90 -22.87
CA ILE A 30 -4.09 -14.88 -24.34
C ILE A 30 -2.66 -14.97 -24.82
N SER A 31 -2.44 -15.55 -26.00
CA SER A 31 -1.14 -15.58 -26.65
C SER A 31 -0.80 -14.25 -27.34
N PRO A 32 0.50 -13.95 -27.56
CA PRO A 32 0.91 -12.80 -28.38
C PRO A 32 0.32 -12.80 -29.79
N ARG A 33 0.09 -14.01 -30.36
CA ARG A 33 -0.52 -14.19 -31.68
C ARG A 33 -1.99 -13.75 -31.68
N GLU A 34 -2.76 -14.16 -30.68
CA GLU A 34 -4.18 -13.78 -30.51
C GLU A 34 -4.34 -12.29 -30.26
N LEU A 35 -3.46 -11.70 -29.46
CA LEU A 35 -3.42 -10.24 -29.27
C LEU A 35 -3.21 -9.52 -30.60
N ARG A 36 -2.25 -9.96 -31.42
CA ARG A 36 -1.94 -9.34 -32.72
C ARG A 36 -3.11 -9.43 -33.70
N LEU A 37 -3.81 -10.56 -33.74
CA LEU A 37 -5.01 -10.76 -34.57
C LEU A 37 -6.17 -9.86 -34.11
N SER A 38 -6.42 -9.77 -32.80
CA SER A 38 -7.48 -8.93 -32.24
C SER A 38 -7.20 -7.43 -32.37
N LEU A 39 -5.93 -7.00 -32.38
CA LEU A 39 -5.56 -5.61 -32.69
C LEU A 39 -5.78 -5.24 -34.17
N ARG A 40 -5.53 -6.18 -35.10
CA ARG A 40 -5.86 -5.98 -36.52
C ARG A 40 -7.36 -5.85 -36.72
N GLU A 41 -8.14 -6.71 -36.06
CA GLU A 41 -9.60 -6.66 -36.03
C GLU A 41 -10.12 -5.32 -35.48
N GLN A 42 -9.55 -4.86 -34.37
CA GLN A 42 -9.89 -3.58 -33.76
C GLN A 42 -9.64 -2.41 -34.72
N LYS A 43 -8.53 -2.43 -35.46
CA LYS A 43 -8.22 -1.37 -36.43
C LYS A 43 -9.25 -1.30 -37.57
N ARG A 44 -9.76 -2.47 -38.00
CA ARG A 44 -10.77 -2.60 -39.07
C ARG A 44 -12.19 -2.27 -38.60
N THR A 45 -12.60 -2.81 -37.45
CA THR A 45 -13.99 -2.75 -36.96
C THR A 45 -14.25 -1.59 -36.01
N LYS A 46 -13.19 -0.95 -35.50
CA LYS A 46 -13.22 0.09 -34.45
C LYS A 46 -13.89 -0.34 -33.13
N LYS A 47 -14.24 -1.63 -32.97
CA LYS A 47 -14.80 -2.17 -31.73
C LYS A 47 -13.78 -2.09 -30.58
N PRO A 48 -14.24 -1.94 -29.32
CA PRO A 48 -13.37 -2.04 -28.16
C PRO A 48 -12.66 -3.40 -28.11
N LEU A 49 -11.36 -3.40 -27.78
CA LEU A 49 -10.55 -4.63 -27.76
C LEU A 49 -11.12 -5.69 -26.79
N GLY A 50 -11.69 -5.25 -25.67
CA GLY A 50 -12.37 -6.14 -24.72
C GLY A 50 -13.60 -6.83 -25.31
N GLN A 51 -14.37 -6.14 -26.14
CA GLN A 51 -15.52 -6.72 -26.84
C GLN A 51 -15.07 -7.75 -27.88
N ILE A 52 -13.97 -7.49 -28.59
CA ILE A 52 -13.39 -8.42 -29.55
C ILE A 52 -12.92 -9.71 -28.85
N PHE A 53 -12.34 -9.61 -27.65
CA PHE A 53 -11.94 -10.80 -26.90
C PHE A 53 -13.13 -11.60 -26.36
N LEU A 54 -14.25 -10.95 -26.03
CA LEU A 54 -15.50 -11.64 -25.67
C LEU A 54 -16.13 -12.35 -26.87
N GLU A 55 -16.21 -11.67 -28.01
CA GLU A 55 -16.78 -12.22 -29.26
C GLU A 55 -15.97 -13.43 -29.77
N LYS A 56 -14.65 -13.43 -29.54
CA LYS A 56 -13.77 -14.56 -29.87
C LYS A 56 -13.70 -15.65 -28.79
N ALA A 57 -14.48 -15.52 -27.71
CA ALA A 57 -14.45 -16.41 -26.55
C ALA A 57 -13.07 -16.61 -25.90
N VAL A 58 -12.15 -15.65 -26.11
CA VAL A 58 -10.77 -15.70 -25.61
C VAL A 58 -10.71 -15.33 -24.13
N ILE A 59 -11.65 -14.50 -23.65
CA ILE A 59 -11.82 -14.16 -22.24
C ILE A 59 -13.31 -14.14 -21.88
N SER A 60 -13.65 -14.34 -20.60
CA SER A 60 -15.04 -14.24 -20.13
C SER A 60 -15.45 -12.81 -19.74
N ARG A 61 -16.76 -12.55 -19.71
CA ARG A 61 -17.31 -11.25 -19.28
C ARG A 61 -16.90 -10.86 -17.86
N ARG A 62 -16.80 -11.85 -16.96
CA ARG A 62 -16.30 -11.68 -15.58
C ARG A 62 -14.82 -11.28 -15.55
N GLN A 63 -13.98 -11.93 -16.37
CA GLN A 63 -12.55 -11.61 -16.48
C GLN A 63 -12.34 -10.21 -17.08
N LEU A 64 -13.13 -9.83 -18.09
CA LEU A 64 -13.05 -8.50 -18.67
C LEU A 64 -13.40 -7.40 -17.65
N VAL A 65 -14.49 -7.56 -16.89
CA VAL A 65 -14.90 -6.61 -15.84
C VAL A 65 -13.81 -6.47 -14.77
N PHE A 66 -13.22 -7.59 -14.34
CA PHE A 66 -12.14 -7.59 -13.36
C PHE A 66 -10.89 -6.83 -13.86
N ILE A 67 -10.45 -7.10 -15.09
CA ILE A 67 -9.24 -6.47 -15.65
C ILE A 67 -9.47 -4.98 -15.96
N LEU A 68 -10.66 -4.63 -16.45
CA LEU A 68 -11.04 -3.23 -16.65
C LEU A 68 -11.16 -2.47 -15.32
N GLY A 69 -11.67 -3.11 -14.26
CA GLY A 69 -11.68 -2.54 -12.91
C GLY A 69 -10.27 -2.28 -12.39
N ARG A 70 -9.34 -3.23 -12.57
CA ARG A 70 -7.93 -3.07 -12.19
C ARG A 70 -7.21 -1.99 -13.01
N GLN A 71 -7.49 -1.94 -14.31
CA GLN A 71 -6.96 -0.90 -15.20
C GLN A 71 -7.55 0.47 -14.86
N TYR A 72 -8.83 0.56 -14.51
CA TYR A 72 -9.48 1.77 -14.04
C TYR A 72 -8.88 2.24 -12.73
N LEU A 73 -8.62 1.35 -11.77
CA LEU A 73 -8.00 1.70 -10.48
C LEU A 73 -6.56 2.22 -10.67
N LEU A 74 -5.74 1.48 -11.44
CA LEU A 74 -4.36 1.90 -11.77
C LEU A 74 -4.33 3.23 -12.54
N ARG A 75 -5.30 3.43 -13.46
CA ARG A 75 -5.44 4.68 -14.19
C ARG A 75 -6.01 5.80 -13.33
N ALA A 76 -6.92 5.53 -12.41
CA ALA A 76 -7.45 6.52 -11.47
C ALA A 76 -6.35 7.01 -10.55
N CYS A 77 -5.54 6.11 -9.98
CA CYS A 77 -4.33 6.46 -9.23
C CYS A 77 -3.35 7.28 -10.09
N ALA A 78 -3.13 6.88 -11.35
CA ALA A 78 -2.27 7.62 -12.28
C ALA A 78 -2.86 8.97 -12.73
N THR A 79 -4.18 9.13 -12.78
CA THR A 79 -4.87 10.35 -13.26
C THR A 79 -5.03 11.37 -12.14
N CYS A 80 -5.23 10.92 -10.90
CA CYS A 80 -5.13 11.76 -9.68
C CYS A 80 -3.73 12.36 -9.51
N LEU A 81 -2.68 11.63 -9.90
CA LEU A 81 -1.31 12.15 -9.96
C LEU A 81 -1.11 13.27 -11.01
N PHE A 82 -1.99 13.39 -12.01
CA PHE A 82 -1.85 14.37 -13.09
C PHE A 82 -2.80 15.57 -12.97
N ILE A 83 -4.05 15.41 -12.52
CA ILE A 83 -4.97 16.55 -12.34
C ILE A 83 -4.41 17.53 -11.28
N ALA A 84 -3.79 17.00 -10.22
CA ALA A 84 -3.12 17.79 -9.18
C ALA A 84 -1.86 18.54 -9.66
N ALA A 85 -1.31 18.21 -10.84
CA ALA A 85 -0.14 18.88 -11.42
C ALA A 85 -0.52 19.98 -12.43
N SER A 86 -1.79 20.08 -12.85
CA SER A 86 -2.23 21.01 -13.90
C SER A 86 -3.24 22.09 -13.46
N THR A 87 -3.74 22.08 -12.22
CA THR A 87 -4.57 23.17 -11.70
C THR A 87 -3.82 23.95 -10.63
N ASN A 88 -3.00 24.91 -11.07
CA ASN A 88 -2.74 26.12 -10.30
C ASN A 88 -3.75 27.17 -10.76
N LEU A 89 -4.83 27.37 -10.02
CA LEU A 89 -5.32 28.71 -9.68
C LEU A 89 -6.35 28.63 -8.54
N ALA A 90 -6.18 29.53 -7.58
CA ALA A 90 -7.01 29.87 -6.43
C ALA A 90 -6.95 28.97 -5.18
N ALA A 91 -6.35 29.57 -4.13
CA ALA A 91 -6.32 29.18 -2.72
C ALA A 91 -5.43 27.98 -2.30
N SER A 92 -4.16 27.99 -2.72
CA SER A 92 -3.09 27.28 -2.01
C SER A 92 -2.84 27.93 -0.65
N LYS A 93 -3.52 27.47 0.41
CA LYS A 93 -2.88 27.47 1.73
C LYS A 93 -1.69 26.51 1.60
N LYS A 94 -0.46 27.06 1.64
CA LYS A 94 0.81 26.31 1.67
C LYS A 94 0.63 25.09 2.57
N ALA A 95 0.54 23.90 1.97
CA ALA A 95 0.65 22.66 2.72
C ALA A 95 2.01 22.69 3.41
N HIS A 96 2.01 22.58 4.74
CA HIS A 96 3.21 22.41 5.56
C HIS A 96 3.88 21.07 5.21
N ALA A 97 4.58 21.04 4.08
CA ALA A 97 5.43 19.93 3.67
C ALA A 97 6.81 19.95 4.36
N GLU A 98 6.88 20.58 5.54
CA GLU A 98 8.07 20.59 6.40
C GLU A 98 7.74 19.81 7.67
N ARG A 99 8.36 18.62 7.80
CA ARG A 99 8.21 17.67 8.91
C ARG A 99 6.77 17.41 9.34
N ILE A 100 6.18 16.35 8.78
CA ILE A 100 4.96 15.84 9.39
C ILE A 100 5.27 15.45 10.83
N SER A 101 4.63 16.11 11.77
CA SER A 101 4.97 15.97 13.18
C SER A 101 4.67 14.54 13.62
N ASP A 102 5.58 13.93 14.38
CA ASP A 102 5.46 12.53 14.79
C ASP A 102 4.47 12.41 15.95
N VAL A 103 3.19 12.62 15.64
CA VAL A 103 2.12 12.70 16.64
C VAL A 103 1.85 11.39 17.37
N PRO A 104 1.95 10.21 16.73
CA PRO A 104 1.99 8.95 17.47
C PRO A 104 3.16 8.88 18.46
N ALA A 105 4.33 9.46 18.15
CA ALA A 105 5.42 9.57 19.12
C ALA A 105 5.21 10.67 20.18
N LYS A 106 4.32 11.65 19.95
CA LYS A 106 3.90 12.59 21.01
C LYS A 106 2.90 11.95 21.97
N LEU A 107 2.13 10.97 21.51
CA LEU A 107 1.31 10.08 22.33
C LEU A 107 2.14 9.05 23.11
N THR A 108 3.45 8.94 22.85
CA THR A 108 4.28 7.95 23.52
C THR A 108 4.05 8.10 25.01
N LEU A 109 3.55 7.02 25.62
CA LEU A 109 3.30 6.89 27.05
C LEU A 109 4.66 6.79 27.80
N SER A 110 5.57 7.71 27.49
CA SER A 110 7.01 7.68 27.74
C SER A 110 7.34 8.66 28.84
N SER A 111 7.28 8.17 30.07
CA SER A 111 8.38 8.45 30.99
C SER A 111 9.62 7.62 30.68
N MET A 112 9.55 6.56 29.85
CA MET A 112 10.72 5.75 29.47
C MET A 112 10.61 5.22 28.02
N ALA A 113 11.27 5.88 27.06
CA ALA A 113 11.54 5.30 25.76
C ALA A 113 12.53 4.14 25.97
N SER A 114 12.07 2.89 25.82
CA SER A 114 12.97 1.73 25.81
C SER A 114 13.96 1.91 24.66
N GLU A 115 15.26 1.81 24.95
CA GLU A 115 16.30 1.87 23.92
C GLU A 115 16.22 0.59 23.08
N PHE A 116 15.47 0.64 21.97
CA PHE A 116 15.37 -0.50 21.06
C PHE A 116 16.72 -0.79 20.43
N THR A 117 17.10 -2.06 20.39
CA THR A 117 18.34 -2.47 19.72
C THR A 117 18.31 -2.01 18.26
N ARG A 118 19.37 -1.29 17.87
CA ARG A 118 19.58 -0.89 16.46
C ARG A 118 19.71 -2.15 15.62
N VAL A 119 18.95 -2.22 14.54
CA VAL A 119 19.11 -3.29 13.55
C VAL A 119 20.08 -2.81 12.48
N SER A 120 21.05 -3.65 12.13
CA SER A 120 22.11 -3.33 11.17
C SER A 120 21.60 -3.22 9.72
N ALA A 121 20.47 -3.84 9.40
CA ALA A 121 19.89 -3.82 8.07
C ALA A 121 18.36 -3.96 8.06
N TYR A 122 17.74 -3.35 7.07
CA TYR A 122 16.32 -3.48 6.77
C TYR A 122 16.21 -4.30 5.48
N PRO A 123 16.14 -5.65 5.57
CA PRO A 123 16.11 -6.48 4.37
C PRO A 123 14.93 -6.12 3.48
N ALA A 124 15.11 -6.25 2.18
CA ALA A 124 14.06 -5.97 1.22
C ALA A 124 12.87 -6.91 1.44
N ILE A 125 11.67 -6.37 1.32
CA ILE A 125 10.44 -7.12 1.56
C ILE A 125 10.28 -8.17 0.45
N TYR A 126 10.16 -9.45 0.81
CA TYR A 126 10.03 -10.59 -0.11
C TYR A 126 11.09 -10.65 -1.23
N GLY A 127 12.34 -10.27 -0.91
CA GLY A 127 13.45 -10.35 -1.87
C GLY A 127 13.33 -9.41 -3.06
N THR A 128 12.49 -8.36 -2.97
CA THR A 128 12.30 -7.37 -4.03
C THR A 128 13.49 -6.43 -4.16
N ILE A 129 13.63 -5.79 -5.33
CA ILE A 129 14.50 -4.63 -5.50
C ILE A 129 13.71 -3.38 -5.11
N GLU A 130 14.23 -2.60 -4.16
CA GLU A 130 13.56 -1.42 -3.62
C GLU A 130 14.14 -0.11 -4.17
N LYS A 131 13.27 0.78 -4.66
CA LYS A 131 13.64 2.16 -4.99
C LYS A 131 13.01 3.13 -3.99
N LYS A 132 13.83 3.71 -3.11
CA LYS A 132 13.41 4.67 -2.07
C LYS A 132 13.22 6.08 -2.63
N SER A 133 12.23 6.80 -2.10
CA SER A 133 12.05 8.24 -2.26
C SER A 133 11.54 8.87 -0.96
N THR A 134 12.07 10.03 -0.58
CA THR A 134 11.59 10.82 0.57
C THR A 134 10.48 11.80 0.18
N ASN A 135 10.16 11.94 -1.10
CA ASN A 135 9.08 12.79 -1.56
C ASN A 135 7.73 12.08 -1.40
N LEU A 136 6.96 12.50 -0.39
CA LEU A 136 5.65 11.95 -0.04
C LEU A 136 4.47 12.73 -0.64
N SER A 137 4.70 13.74 -1.49
CA SER A 137 3.63 14.64 -1.98
C SER A 137 2.51 13.92 -2.75
N ALA A 138 2.82 12.76 -3.34
CA ALA A 138 1.87 11.90 -4.03
C ALA A 138 0.89 11.17 -3.10
N PHE A 139 1.20 11.04 -1.81
CA PHE A 139 0.45 10.23 -0.84
C PHE A 139 -0.45 11.11 0.05
N THR A 140 -1.29 11.91 -0.58
CA THR A 140 -2.15 12.89 0.11
C THR A 140 -3.15 12.24 1.08
N LYS A 141 -3.64 11.03 0.79
CA LYS A 141 -4.51 10.27 1.70
C LYS A 141 -3.78 9.85 2.97
N TRP A 142 -2.53 9.40 2.84
CA TRP A 142 -1.67 9.06 3.98
C TRP A 142 -1.39 10.30 4.83
N SER A 143 -0.89 11.39 4.22
CA SER A 143 -0.59 12.63 4.95
C SER A 143 -1.84 13.22 5.59
N GLY A 144 -2.95 13.31 4.85
CA GLY A 144 -4.22 13.83 5.32
C GLY A 144 -4.89 12.96 6.39
N MET A 145 -4.68 11.64 6.38
CA MET A 145 -5.11 10.76 7.48
C MET A 145 -4.41 11.15 8.78
N PHE A 146 -3.09 11.35 8.77
CA PHE A 146 -2.38 11.79 9.97
C PHE A 146 -2.85 13.16 10.44
N GLU A 147 -3.01 14.15 9.55
CA GLU A 147 -3.54 15.47 9.92
C GLU A 147 -4.92 15.41 10.59
N ARG A 148 -5.79 14.48 10.17
CA ARG A 148 -7.07 14.24 10.85
C ARG A 148 -6.86 13.55 12.20
N PHE A 149 -6.00 12.54 12.25
CA PHE A 149 -5.68 11.85 13.50
C PHE A 149 -5.11 12.79 14.55
N GLU A 150 -4.27 13.77 14.18
CA GLU A 150 -3.75 14.80 15.09
C GLU A 150 -4.89 15.58 15.77
N LYS A 151 -5.97 15.86 15.02
CA LYS A 151 -7.16 16.54 15.56
C LYS A 151 -7.97 15.61 16.44
N ASP A 152 -8.10 14.33 16.08
CA ASP A 152 -8.83 13.34 16.88
C ASP A 152 -8.27 13.19 18.29
N LEU A 153 -7.00 13.53 18.52
CA LEU A 153 -6.38 13.46 19.85
C LEU A 153 -6.90 14.52 20.82
N THR A 154 -7.44 15.63 20.32
CA THR A 154 -7.93 16.74 21.15
C THR A 154 -9.43 16.95 21.02
N GLN A 155 -10.07 16.34 20.03
CA GLN A 155 -11.51 16.48 19.81
C GLN A 155 -12.34 15.69 20.83
N GLN A 156 -13.37 16.34 21.38
CA GLN A 156 -14.28 15.74 22.35
C GLN A 156 -15.04 14.52 21.79
N ALA A 157 -15.34 14.51 20.49
CA ALA A 157 -16.06 13.41 19.85
C ALA A 157 -15.25 12.10 19.81
N SER A 158 -13.92 12.18 19.77
CA SER A 158 -13.01 11.03 19.66
C SER A 158 -12.25 10.73 20.95
N ILE A 159 -12.26 11.64 21.93
CA ILE A 159 -11.41 11.54 23.12
C ILE A 159 -11.62 10.24 23.91
N LYS A 160 -12.87 9.78 24.06
CA LYS A 160 -13.17 8.54 24.77
C LYS A 160 -12.55 7.32 24.07
N VAL A 161 -12.70 7.24 22.75
CA VAL A 161 -12.13 6.14 21.95
C VAL A 161 -10.61 6.16 21.99
N ILE A 162 -9.99 7.34 21.96
CA ILE A 162 -8.54 7.48 22.11
C ILE A 162 -8.08 7.04 23.51
N GLN A 163 -8.82 7.40 24.57
CA GLN A 163 -8.50 6.99 25.94
C GLN A 163 -8.62 5.48 26.14
N ASP A 164 -9.70 4.87 25.63
CA ASP A 164 -9.91 3.43 25.67
C ASP A 164 -8.78 2.71 24.92
N TRP A 165 -8.44 3.18 23.71
CA TRP A 165 -7.32 2.68 22.93
C TRP A 165 -5.97 2.81 23.66
N GLN A 166 -5.70 3.95 24.29
CA GLN A 166 -4.50 4.14 25.10
C GLN A 166 -4.46 3.18 26.30
N SER A 167 -5.61 2.89 26.92
CA SER A 167 -5.74 1.92 28.00
C SER A 167 -5.40 0.50 27.53
N ASP A 168 -5.94 0.09 26.38
CA ASP A 168 -5.62 -1.20 25.76
C ASP A 168 -4.12 -1.33 25.44
N LEU A 169 -3.50 -0.28 24.90
CA LEU A 169 -2.07 -0.29 24.60
C LEU A 169 -1.20 -0.34 25.87
N LYS A 170 -1.64 0.23 26.99
CA LYS A 170 -0.91 0.14 28.27
C LYS A 170 -0.82 -1.30 28.79
N GLN A 171 -1.75 -2.17 28.41
CA GLN A 171 -1.76 -3.58 28.83
C GLN A 171 -0.75 -4.43 28.03
N ILE A 172 -0.30 -3.94 26.87
CA ILE A 172 0.68 -4.66 26.05
C ILE A 172 2.03 -4.64 26.77
N LYS A 173 2.53 -5.83 27.11
CA LYS A 173 3.83 -5.97 27.78
C LYS A 173 4.93 -5.46 26.86
N ARG A 174 5.62 -4.42 27.31
CA ARG A 174 6.79 -3.88 26.62
C ARG A 174 7.93 -4.90 26.69
N GLY A 175 8.61 -5.11 25.57
CA GLY A 175 9.63 -6.14 25.38
C GLY A 175 10.19 -6.06 23.97
N SER A 176 10.44 -7.21 23.32
CA SER A 176 10.86 -7.22 21.93
C SER A 176 9.80 -6.60 21.00
N ILE A 177 10.24 -5.98 19.91
CA ILE A 177 9.31 -5.44 18.89
C ILE A 177 8.41 -6.55 18.34
N LYS A 178 8.93 -7.78 18.24
CA LYS A 178 8.14 -8.94 17.81
C LYS A 178 6.92 -9.19 18.71
N ASN A 179 7.11 -9.22 20.03
CA ASN A 179 6.02 -9.51 20.97
C ASN A 179 4.96 -8.39 20.94
N MET A 180 5.41 -7.13 20.93
CA MET A 180 4.49 -5.99 20.81
C MET A 180 3.71 -6.03 19.48
N ALA A 181 4.38 -6.37 18.37
CA ALA A 181 3.73 -6.52 17.08
C ALA A 181 2.68 -7.65 17.09
N GLU A 182 2.95 -8.75 17.78
CA GLU A 182 2.00 -9.85 17.89
C GLU A 182 0.75 -9.45 18.69
N ASP A 183 0.94 -8.78 19.83
CA ASP A 183 -0.15 -8.30 20.68
C ASP A 183 -0.97 -7.21 19.99
N VAL A 184 -0.31 -6.25 19.32
CA VAL A 184 -0.98 -5.24 18.49
C VAL A 184 -1.77 -5.89 17.35
N ASN A 185 -1.20 -6.90 16.68
CA ASN A 185 -1.89 -7.59 15.60
C ASN A 185 -3.17 -8.27 16.12
N LYS A 186 -3.09 -8.96 17.27
CA LYS A 186 -4.23 -9.60 17.93
C LYS A 186 -5.29 -8.58 18.37
N LEU A 187 -4.87 -7.47 18.97
CA LEU A 187 -5.74 -6.40 19.44
C LEU A 187 -6.53 -5.78 18.28
N VAL A 188 -5.83 -5.28 17.26
CA VAL A 188 -6.45 -4.58 16.12
C VAL A 188 -7.33 -5.51 15.29
N ASN A 189 -6.97 -6.80 15.17
CA ASN A 189 -7.77 -7.78 14.44
C ASN A 189 -9.10 -8.18 15.13
N LYS A 190 -9.41 -7.62 16.30
CA LYS A 190 -10.75 -7.74 16.93
C LYS A 190 -11.77 -6.79 16.31
N THR A 191 -11.31 -5.72 15.66
CA THR A 191 -12.19 -4.75 15.00
C THR A 191 -12.96 -5.42 13.85
N ARG A 192 -14.11 -4.87 13.47
CA ARG A 192 -14.93 -5.38 12.38
C ARG A 192 -14.40 -4.91 11.02
N TYR A 193 -14.33 -5.81 10.05
CA TYR A 193 -14.01 -5.45 8.66
C TYR A 193 -15.23 -4.84 7.97
N ILE A 194 -15.10 -3.64 7.41
CA ILE A 194 -16.13 -2.95 6.62
C ILE A 194 -15.45 -2.18 5.49
N THR A 195 -15.87 -2.43 4.26
CA THR A 195 -15.37 -1.71 3.07
C THR A 195 -15.76 -0.23 3.11
N ASP A 196 -14.91 0.63 2.56
CA ASP A 196 -15.17 2.07 2.49
C ASP A 196 -16.49 2.49 1.86
N ILE A 197 -16.93 1.78 0.82
CA ILE A 197 -18.20 2.12 0.16
C ILE A 197 -19.39 1.97 1.12
N LYS A 198 -19.32 1.01 2.05
CA LYS A 198 -20.36 0.77 3.06
C LYS A 198 -20.22 1.71 4.25
N ASN A 199 -18.98 2.08 4.62
CA ASN A 199 -18.71 2.88 5.82
C ASN A 199 -18.82 4.39 5.55
N TRP A 200 -18.36 4.84 4.39
CA TRP A 200 -18.15 6.24 4.04
C TRP A 200 -18.83 6.69 2.74
N GLY A 201 -19.41 5.76 1.96
CA GLY A 201 -19.93 6.05 0.63
C GLY A 201 -18.84 6.44 -0.37
N LYS A 202 -17.57 6.14 -0.06
CA LYS A 202 -16.40 6.49 -0.87
C LYS A 202 -15.77 5.23 -1.44
N SER A 203 -15.08 5.36 -2.57
CA SER A 203 -14.38 4.24 -3.19
C SER A 203 -13.09 3.84 -2.47
N ASP A 204 -12.47 4.79 -1.74
CA ASP A 204 -11.23 4.60 -0.99
C ASP A 204 -11.05 5.81 -0.02
N TYR A 205 -11.05 5.55 1.29
CA TYR A 205 -10.96 6.51 2.39
C TYR A 205 -10.10 5.95 3.54
N TRP A 206 -8.91 6.51 3.72
CA TRP A 206 -7.98 6.06 4.75
C TRP A 206 -8.41 6.61 6.10
N ALA A 207 -9.05 5.78 6.92
CA ALA A 207 -9.59 6.15 8.22
C ALA A 207 -8.46 6.45 9.23
N THR A 208 -8.72 7.39 10.14
CA THR A 208 -7.86 7.56 11.31
C THR A 208 -8.04 6.37 12.25
N PRO A 209 -7.08 6.11 13.17
CA PRO A 209 -7.27 5.11 14.22
C PRO A 209 -8.56 5.32 15.03
N ALA A 210 -8.95 6.56 15.34
CA ALA A 210 -10.20 6.83 16.06
C ALA A 210 -11.43 6.47 15.24
N GLU A 211 -11.47 6.85 13.95
CA GLU A 211 -12.53 6.49 13.02
C GLU A 211 -12.65 4.96 12.87
N PHE A 212 -11.52 4.29 12.66
CA PHE A 212 -11.42 2.84 12.50
C PHE A 212 -11.90 2.09 13.74
N LEU A 213 -11.47 2.49 14.94
CA LEU A 213 -11.88 1.82 16.18
C LEU A 213 -13.38 1.97 16.47
N GLN A 214 -13.99 3.07 16.05
CA GLN A 214 -15.43 3.30 16.21
C GLN A 214 -16.27 2.55 15.18
N ARG A 215 -15.84 2.55 13.92
CA ARG A 215 -16.69 2.14 12.79
C ARG A 215 -16.27 0.82 12.17
N GLY A 216 -15.05 0.37 12.42
CA GLY A 216 -14.38 -0.60 11.58
C GLY A 216 -13.80 0.04 10.33
N GLY A 217 -13.22 -0.79 9.48
CA GLY A 217 -12.57 -0.37 8.24
C GLY A 217 -12.11 -1.55 7.40
N ASP A 218 -11.40 -1.27 6.32
CA ASP A 218 -10.81 -2.30 5.45
C ASP A 218 -9.28 -2.31 5.54
N CYS A 219 -8.61 -2.96 4.59
CA CYS A 219 -7.25 -3.48 4.79
C CYS A 219 -6.22 -2.42 5.19
N GLU A 220 -6.29 -1.22 4.60
CA GLU A 220 -5.39 -0.12 4.90
C GLU A 220 -5.62 0.43 6.29
N ASP A 221 -6.87 0.48 6.75
CA ASP A 221 -7.22 1.00 8.07
C ASP A 221 -6.67 0.10 9.17
N TYR A 222 -6.71 -1.23 8.97
CA TYR A 222 -6.04 -2.18 9.87
C TYR A 222 -4.52 -1.95 9.87
N ALA A 223 -3.91 -1.77 8.71
CA ALA A 223 -2.47 -1.56 8.60
C ALA A 223 -2.04 -0.24 9.28
N ILE A 224 -2.81 0.83 9.08
CA ILE A 224 -2.64 2.14 9.71
C ILE A 224 -2.80 2.05 11.22
N ALA A 225 -3.87 1.41 11.71
CA ALA A 225 -4.13 1.28 13.14
C ALA A 225 -3.03 0.48 13.87
N LYS A 226 -2.51 -0.59 13.25
CA LYS A 226 -1.36 -1.33 13.78
C LYS A 226 -0.09 -0.48 13.77
N TYR A 227 0.12 0.27 12.70
CA TYR A 227 1.28 1.15 12.55
C TYR A 227 1.28 2.22 13.64
N THR A 228 0.16 2.91 13.85
CA THR A 228 0.05 3.97 14.87
C THR A 228 0.13 3.41 16.28
N ALA A 229 -0.43 2.22 16.54
CA ALA A 229 -0.29 1.53 17.82
C ALA A 229 1.18 1.21 18.14
N LEU A 230 1.93 0.65 17.19
CA LEU A 230 3.35 0.35 17.40
C LEU A 230 4.19 1.63 17.55
N ARG A 231 3.87 2.70 16.81
CA ARG A 231 4.51 4.01 17.03
C ARG A 231 4.23 4.56 18.42
N ALA A 232 2.99 4.46 18.91
CA ALA A 232 2.60 4.89 20.26
C ALA A 232 3.26 4.05 21.39
N LEU A 233 3.58 2.79 21.09
CA LEU A 233 4.40 1.92 21.95
C LEU A 233 5.91 2.22 21.87
N GLY A 234 6.32 3.17 21.03
CA GLY A 234 7.71 3.63 20.89
C GLY A 234 8.50 2.96 19.77
N VAL A 235 7.94 2.00 19.03
CA VAL A 235 8.66 1.27 17.97
C VAL A 235 9.13 2.26 16.89
N PRO A 236 10.44 2.37 16.59
CA PRO A 236 10.96 3.42 15.72
C PRO A 236 10.33 3.44 14.32
N GLU A 237 10.23 4.63 13.75
CA GLU A 237 9.58 4.90 12.47
C GLU A 237 10.17 4.08 11.31
N GLU A 238 11.49 3.96 11.29
CA GLU A 238 12.24 3.19 10.30
C GLU A 238 11.97 1.68 10.38
N ARG A 239 11.40 1.20 11.49
CA ARG A 239 11.04 -0.22 11.72
C ARG A 239 9.65 -0.57 11.19
N LEU A 240 8.90 0.39 10.68
CA LEU A 240 7.51 0.20 10.28
C LEU A 240 7.26 0.71 8.86
N ARG A 241 6.57 -0.10 8.05
CA ARG A 241 6.10 0.32 6.72
C ARG A 241 4.74 -0.26 6.41
N VAL A 242 3.77 0.58 6.06
CA VAL A 242 2.52 0.10 5.45
C VAL A 242 2.84 -0.29 4.01
N ALA A 243 2.51 -1.52 3.61
CA ALA A 243 2.79 -2.04 2.29
C ALA A 243 1.50 -2.33 1.54
N ILE A 244 1.43 -1.85 0.30
CA ILE A 244 0.40 -2.24 -0.66
C ILE A 244 0.95 -3.40 -1.49
N VAL A 245 0.21 -4.51 -1.47
CA VAL A 245 0.60 -5.78 -2.05
C VAL A 245 -0.51 -6.29 -2.97
N GLN A 246 -0.15 -7.17 -3.90
CA GLN A 246 -1.10 -8.05 -4.56
C GLN A 246 -1.17 -9.34 -3.75
N ASP A 247 -2.33 -9.64 -3.16
CA ASP A 247 -2.62 -10.98 -2.63
C ASP A 247 -2.87 -11.90 -3.83
N THR A 248 -2.00 -12.88 -4.05
CA THR A 248 -2.05 -13.80 -5.18
C THR A 248 -3.06 -14.92 -4.97
N TYR A 249 -3.44 -15.21 -3.73
CA TYR A 249 -4.42 -16.25 -3.41
C TYR A 249 -5.83 -15.74 -3.65
N LYS A 250 -6.13 -14.53 -3.17
CA LYS A 250 -7.43 -13.87 -3.41
C LYS A 250 -7.47 -13.11 -4.72
N ASN A 251 -6.31 -12.90 -5.35
CA ASN A 251 -6.15 -12.11 -6.56
C ASN A 251 -6.75 -10.70 -6.43
N ILE A 252 -6.49 -10.02 -5.31
CA ILE A 252 -6.92 -8.64 -5.06
C ILE A 252 -5.75 -7.78 -4.57
N PRO A 253 -5.77 -6.44 -4.80
CA PRO A 253 -4.95 -5.52 -4.04
C PRO A 253 -5.26 -5.65 -2.55
N HIS A 254 -4.25 -5.51 -1.71
CA HIS A 254 -4.37 -5.65 -0.26
C HIS A 254 -3.35 -4.75 0.45
N ALA A 255 -3.65 -4.32 1.66
CA ALA A 255 -2.76 -3.53 2.49
C ALA A 255 -2.40 -4.30 3.77
N VAL A 256 -1.12 -4.23 4.15
CA VAL A 256 -0.55 -4.92 5.31
C VAL A 256 0.47 -4.03 6.01
N LEU A 257 0.82 -4.35 7.24
CA LEU A 257 1.93 -3.69 7.93
C LEU A 257 3.16 -4.59 7.94
N ILE A 258 4.31 -4.05 7.53
CA ILE A 258 5.61 -4.67 7.70
C ILE A 258 6.29 -4.09 8.94
N VAL A 259 6.76 -4.99 9.81
CA VAL A 259 7.47 -4.68 11.05
C VAL A 259 8.83 -5.34 11.01
N TYR A 260 9.88 -4.52 11.08
CA TYR A 260 11.25 -5.00 11.23
C TYR A 260 11.51 -5.26 12.72
N THR A 261 11.70 -6.51 13.11
CA THR A 261 12.01 -6.91 14.48
C THR A 261 13.50 -7.22 14.62
N GLU A 262 13.92 -7.53 15.85
CA GLU A 262 15.26 -8.04 16.14
C GLU A 262 15.53 -9.38 15.41
N ASN A 263 14.48 -10.14 15.11
CA ASN A 263 14.53 -11.46 14.49
C ASN A 263 14.15 -11.43 13.00
N GLY A 264 14.28 -10.27 12.34
CA GLY A 264 13.93 -10.07 10.94
C GLY A 264 12.57 -9.41 10.71
N ALA A 265 12.15 -9.34 9.46
CA ALA A 265 10.93 -8.66 9.04
C ALA A 265 9.70 -9.58 9.13
N TYR A 266 8.60 -9.03 9.62
CA TYR A 266 7.31 -9.71 9.75
C TYR A 266 6.20 -8.88 9.11
N LEU A 267 5.21 -9.57 8.56
CA LEU A 267 3.98 -9.03 7.99
C LEU A 267 2.83 -9.26 8.98
N LEU A 268 2.09 -8.19 9.26
CA LEU A 268 0.87 -8.17 10.05
C LEU A 268 -0.32 -7.91 9.12
N ASP A 269 -1.24 -8.86 9.09
CA ASP A 269 -2.42 -8.86 8.21
C ASP A 269 -3.71 -8.89 9.05
N ASN A 270 -4.82 -8.38 8.51
CA ASN A 270 -6.16 -8.60 9.03
C ASN A 270 -6.78 -9.92 8.53
N GLN A 271 -6.32 -10.43 7.38
CA GLN A 271 -6.81 -11.69 6.81
C GLN A 271 -6.11 -12.92 7.40
N ASN A 272 -4.84 -12.79 7.80
CA ASN A 272 -4.11 -13.79 8.56
C ASN A 272 -3.84 -13.27 9.97
N LYS A 273 -4.41 -13.94 10.97
CA LYS A 273 -4.30 -13.52 12.38
C LYS A 273 -2.90 -13.75 12.96
N ASN A 274 -2.10 -14.60 12.33
CA ASN A 274 -0.73 -14.87 12.73
C ASN A 274 0.22 -13.92 12.01
N MET A 275 1.28 -13.49 12.70
CA MET A 275 2.39 -12.79 12.04
C MET A 275 3.11 -13.75 11.09
N ILE A 276 3.40 -13.26 9.88
CA ILE A 276 4.07 -14.05 8.84
C ILE A 276 5.48 -13.49 8.67
N SER A 277 6.48 -14.36 8.50
CA SER A 277 7.81 -13.88 8.11
C SER A 277 7.75 -13.19 6.74
N ALA A 278 8.32 -11.99 6.63
CA ALA A 278 8.38 -11.22 5.39
C ALA A 278 9.59 -11.62 4.51
N SER A 279 10.33 -12.65 4.90
CA SER A 279 11.50 -13.17 4.19
C SER A 279 11.13 -14.04 2.99
N PHE A 280 10.02 -14.79 3.07
CA PHE A 280 9.60 -15.76 2.07
C PHE A 280 8.07 -15.89 2.06
N GLY A 281 7.45 -15.71 0.89
CA GLY A 281 6.01 -15.93 0.74
C GLY A 281 5.49 -15.62 -0.65
N ASP A 282 4.95 -16.63 -1.33
CA ASP A 282 4.37 -16.51 -2.68
C ASP A 282 3.02 -15.78 -2.69
N ARG A 283 2.41 -15.64 -1.51
CA ARG A 283 1.07 -15.07 -1.37
C ARG A 283 1.05 -13.57 -1.62
N TYR A 284 2.02 -12.82 -1.12
CA TYR A 284 2.00 -11.35 -1.21
C TYR A 284 3.10 -10.87 -2.14
N LYS A 285 2.71 -10.14 -3.19
CA LYS A 285 3.65 -9.47 -4.09
C LYS A 285 3.63 -7.97 -3.82
N PRO A 286 4.65 -7.40 -3.15
CA PRO A 286 4.69 -5.97 -2.86
C PRO A 286 4.70 -5.12 -4.13
N ILE A 287 4.00 -3.99 -4.06
CA ILE A 287 3.95 -2.97 -5.12
C ILE A 287 4.71 -1.73 -4.65
N PHE A 288 4.28 -1.17 -3.52
CA PHE A 288 5.03 -0.12 -2.83
C PHE A 288 4.83 -0.25 -1.31
N SER A 289 5.73 0.34 -0.54
CA SER A 289 5.55 0.53 0.90
C SER A 289 5.85 1.98 1.29
N ILE A 290 5.30 2.42 2.40
CA ILE A 290 5.34 3.82 2.85
C ILE A 290 5.40 3.90 4.37
N ASN A 291 6.09 4.92 4.86
CA ASN A 291 6.02 5.37 6.24
C ASN A 291 5.99 6.92 6.28
N ARG A 292 6.23 7.54 7.43
CA ARG A 292 6.22 9.01 7.59
C ARG A 292 7.41 9.71 6.95
N GLN A 293 8.50 8.99 6.68
CA GLN A 293 9.76 9.55 6.22
C GLN A 293 10.02 9.30 4.73
N ALA A 294 9.56 8.18 4.20
CA ALA A 294 9.83 7.76 2.84
C ALA A 294 8.80 6.75 2.32
N TRP A 295 8.87 6.49 1.02
CA TRP A 295 8.21 5.38 0.37
C TRP A 295 9.20 4.61 -0.51
N TRP A 296 8.89 3.36 -0.78
CA TRP A 296 9.70 2.43 -1.56
C TRP A 296 8.85 1.78 -2.64
N LEU A 297 9.29 1.87 -3.89
CA LEU A 297 8.73 1.06 -4.97
C LEU A 297 9.37 -0.33 -4.95
N HIS A 298 8.58 -1.39 -5.04
CA HIS A 298 9.07 -2.77 -5.07
C HIS A 298 8.99 -3.33 -6.49
N ASN A 299 10.12 -3.79 -6.99
CA ASN A 299 10.21 -4.52 -8.26
C ASN A 299 10.64 -5.96 -7.99
N GLN A 300 10.08 -6.90 -8.76
CA GLN A 300 10.56 -8.27 -8.72
C GLN A 300 11.97 -8.32 -9.34
N PRO A 301 12.91 -9.10 -8.78
CA PRO A 301 14.17 -9.36 -9.43
C PRO A 301 13.92 -9.95 -10.83
N ASP A 302 14.70 -9.52 -11.81
CA ASP A 302 14.59 -10.04 -13.17
C ASP A 302 15.13 -11.49 -13.19
N THR A 303 14.25 -12.48 -13.09
CA THR A 303 14.63 -13.91 -13.16
C THR A 303 15.10 -14.35 -14.55
N SER A 304 15.14 -13.43 -15.53
CA SER A 304 15.65 -13.66 -16.88
C SER A 304 17.18 -13.74 -16.95
N THR A 305 17.91 -13.40 -15.88
CA THR A 305 19.34 -13.68 -15.79
C THR A 305 19.55 -15.02 -15.09
N VAL A 306 19.22 -16.11 -15.79
CA VAL A 306 19.91 -17.37 -15.53
C VAL A 306 21.36 -17.10 -15.86
N VAL A 307 22.18 -16.90 -14.83
CA VAL A 307 23.63 -16.97 -14.99
C VAL A 307 23.86 -18.36 -15.56
N ALA A 308 24.20 -18.41 -16.85
CA ALA A 308 24.79 -19.60 -17.44
C ALA A 308 25.99 -19.93 -16.57
N SER A 309 25.82 -20.91 -15.68
CA SER A 309 26.92 -21.58 -15.03
C SER A 309 27.77 -22.13 -16.17
N ALA A 310 28.94 -21.54 -16.35
CA ALA A 310 29.95 -22.05 -17.25
C ALA A 310 30.34 -23.44 -16.74
N VAL A 311 29.80 -24.47 -17.39
CA VAL A 311 30.36 -25.81 -17.35
C VAL A 311 31.38 -25.88 -18.47
N ARG A 312 32.65 -25.64 -18.13
CA ARG A 312 33.83 -26.46 -18.45
C ARG A 312 35.10 -25.74 -18.01
#